data_AF-A0A7R9V057-F1
#
_entry.id   AF-A0A7R9V057-F1
#
_cell.length_a   1.000
_cell.length_b   1.000
_cell.length_c   1.000
_cell.angle_alpha   90.00
_cell.angle_beta   90.00
_cell.angle_gamma   90.00
#
_symmetry.space_group_name_H-M   'P 1'
#
loop_
_entity.id
_entity.type
_entity.pdbx_description
1 polymer ?
#
loop_
_entity_poly.entity_id
_entity_poly.type
_entity_poly.pdbx_seq_one_letter_code
_entity_poly.pdbx_strand_id
1 'polypeptide(L)'
;PASTMAEPDDAPRQPLKGLSPKRLAKFNEANARKGVCYIARVPPFLKPAKLRHLLEGFGTDVLRIYCAPEEKALRARRLRAGGNKKQMFSEGWVEFAEKRVAKQIASSLNNTPIGGSKRSFYAHDLWNIKYLSKFKWDDLTEKIA
;
A
#
# COMPACT_ATOMS: atom_id res chain seq x y z
N PRO A 1 23.00 -22.17 -26.01
CA PRO A 1 24.18 -21.45 -25.46
C PRO A 1 23.67 -20.41 -24.46
N ALA A 2 23.93 -20.63 -23.18
CA ALA A 2 23.44 -19.81 -22.08
C ALA A 2 24.24 -18.50 -22.01
N SER A 3 23.57 -17.37 -22.17
CA SER A 3 24.13 -16.04 -21.89
C SER A 3 23.76 -15.63 -20.47
N THR A 4 24.75 -15.76 -19.59
CA THR A 4 24.76 -15.28 -18.21
C THR A 4 24.69 -13.75 -18.22
N MET A 5 23.54 -13.18 -17.85
CA MET A 5 23.44 -11.75 -17.54
C MET A 5 23.88 -11.54 -16.10
N ALA A 6 25.00 -10.84 -15.92
CA ALA A 6 25.54 -10.46 -14.63
C ALA A 6 24.58 -9.50 -13.91
N GLU A 7 24.28 -9.78 -12.65
CA GLU A 7 23.59 -8.88 -11.73
C GLU A 7 24.52 -7.70 -11.35
N PRO A 8 24.05 -6.45 -11.38
CA PRO A 8 24.80 -5.34 -10.81
C PRO A 8 24.01 -4.70 -9.67
N ASP A 9 24.32 -5.02 -8.40
CA ASP A 9 24.39 -4.02 -7.30
C ASP A 9 24.77 -4.65 -5.94
N ASP A 10 25.99 -5.20 -5.80
CA ASP A 10 26.59 -5.51 -4.49
C ASP A 10 27.86 -4.68 -4.25
N ALA A 11 27.82 -3.39 -4.60
CA ALA A 11 28.85 -2.45 -4.20
C ALA A 11 28.54 -1.91 -2.80
N PRO A 12 29.46 -2.03 -1.81
CA PRO A 12 29.21 -1.55 -0.46
C PRO A 12 29.13 -0.01 -0.46
N ARG A 13 27.92 0.52 -0.35
CA ARG A 13 27.66 1.96 -0.18
C ARG A 13 28.27 2.40 1.16
N GLN A 14 29.18 3.38 1.12
CA GLN A 14 29.88 3.88 2.31
C GLN A 14 28.84 4.30 3.37
N PRO A 15 28.98 3.85 4.64
CA PRO A 15 28.00 4.16 5.67
C PRO A 15 28.01 5.66 5.97
N LEU A 16 26.83 6.28 5.87
CA LEU A 16 26.58 7.65 6.31
C LEU A 16 27.07 7.84 7.76
N LYS A 17 27.82 8.92 8.01
CA LYS A 17 28.41 9.28 9.31
C LYS A 17 27.35 9.17 10.43
N GLY A 18 27.48 8.17 11.31
CA GLY A 18 26.66 8.02 12.53
C GLY A 18 25.82 6.74 12.65
N LEU A 19 25.81 5.86 11.65
CA LEU A 19 25.05 4.60 11.72
C LEU A 19 25.94 3.44 12.20
N SER A 20 25.76 3.00 13.45
CA SER A 20 26.48 1.81 13.94
C SER A 20 26.00 0.55 13.21
N PRO A 21 26.88 -0.43 12.93
CA PRO A 21 26.52 -1.66 12.22
C PRO A 21 25.32 -2.40 12.84
N LYS A 22 25.22 -2.38 14.18
CA LYS A 22 24.11 -2.98 14.92
C LYS A 22 22.76 -2.30 14.63
N ARG A 23 22.74 -0.97 14.48
CA ARG A 23 21.52 -0.22 14.13
C ARG A 23 21.08 -0.51 12.70
N LEU A 24 22.04 -0.62 11.77
CA LEU A 24 21.76 -0.96 10.37
C LEU A 24 21.18 -2.38 10.25
N ALA A 25 21.77 -3.37 10.94
CA ALA A 25 21.25 -4.74 10.95
C ALA A 25 19.80 -4.80 11.48
N LYS A 26 19.52 -4.12 12.61
CA LYS A 26 18.16 -4.04 13.18
C LYS A 26 17.18 -3.35 12.23
N PHE A 27 17.60 -2.29 11.54
CA PHE A 27 16.78 -1.61 10.55
C PHE A 27 16.45 -2.52 9.36
N ASN A 28 17.46 -3.23 8.83
CA ASN A 28 17.29 -4.15 7.71
C ASN A 28 16.36 -5.31 8.07
N GLU A 29 16.51 -5.88 9.28
CA GLU A 29 15.63 -6.94 9.78
C GLU A 29 14.18 -6.45 9.92
N ALA A 30 13.98 -5.26 10.51
CA ALA A 30 12.67 -4.65 10.59
C ALA A 30 12.08 -4.40 9.19
N ASN A 31 12.88 -3.90 8.24
CA ASN A 31 12.43 -3.67 6.87
C ASN A 31 12.09 -4.98 6.15
N ALA A 32 12.84 -6.06 6.40
CA ALA A 32 12.59 -7.38 5.85
C ALA A 32 11.27 -8.01 6.36
N ARG A 33 10.88 -7.67 7.59
CA ARG A 33 9.60 -8.08 8.20
C ARG A 33 8.38 -7.36 7.61
N LYS A 34 8.52 -6.11 7.20
CA LYS A 34 7.42 -5.32 6.62
C LYS A 34 6.87 -5.95 5.35
N GLY A 35 5.58 -5.72 5.10
CA GLY A 35 4.89 -6.14 3.89
C GLY A 35 4.01 -5.04 3.33
N VAL A 36 3.86 -5.00 2.02
CA VAL A 36 3.00 -4.02 1.34
C VAL A 36 1.83 -4.72 0.68
N CYS A 37 0.64 -4.17 0.84
CA CYS A 37 -0.53 -4.53 0.06
C CYS A 37 -0.90 -3.38 -0.88
N TYR A 38 -1.33 -3.76 -2.08
CA TYR A 38 -1.91 -2.89 -3.09
C TYR A 38 -3.44 -2.98 -3.04
N ILE A 39 -4.09 -1.85 -3.21
CA ILE A 39 -5.54 -1.69 -3.27
C ILE A 39 -5.86 -1.16 -4.67
N ALA A 40 -6.43 -2.00 -5.53
CA ALA A 40 -6.64 -1.66 -6.93
C ALA A 40 -7.82 -0.70 -7.15
N ARG A 41 -8.71 -0.61 -6.17
CA ARG A 41 -9.85 0.30 -6.20
C ARG A 41 -10.12 0.83 -4.81
N VAL A 42 -10.00 2.14 -4.67
CA VAL A 42 -10.41 2.85 -3.44
C VAL A 42 -11.87 3.28 -3.58
N PRO A 43 -12.78 2.85 -2.68
CA PRO A 43 -14.16 3.30 -2.70
C PRO A 43 -14.31 4.82 -2.69
N PRO A 44 -15.37 5.36 -3.30
CA PRO A 44 -15.70 6.77 -3.20
C PRO A 44 -15.72 7.23 -1.75
N PHE A 45 -15.19 8.41 -1.47
CA PHE A 45 -15.13 9.02 -0.13
C PHE A 45 -14.21 8.32 0.89
N LEU A 46 -13.59 7.19 0.55
CA LEU A 46 -12.64 6.54 1.43
C LEU A 46 -11.31 7.32 1.44
N LYS A 47 -11.07 8.03 2.54
CA LYS A 47 -9.82 8.75 2.78
C LYS A 47 -8.76 7.82 3.38
N PRO A 48 -7.45 8.09 3.18
CA PRO A 48 -6.36 7.32 3.79
C PRO A 48 -6.51 7.13 5.31
N ALA A 49 -6.98 8.17 6.02
CA ALA A 49 -7.22 8.08 7.47
C ALA A 49 -8.32 7.07 7.85
N LYS A 50 -9.39 6.96 7.05
CA LYS A 50 -10.44 5.96 7.30
C LYS A 50 -9.98 4.57 6.91
N LEU A 51 -9.23 4.44 5.81
CA LEU A 51 -8.60 3.19 5.40
C LEU A 51 -7.68 2.64 6.50
N ARG A 52 -6.84 3.50 7.10
CA ARG A 52 -6.02 3.17 8.27
C ARG A 52 -6.86 2.56 9.38
N HIS A 53 -7.87 3.29 9.84
CA HIS A 53 -8.72 2.86 10.93
C HIS A 53 -9.46 1.54 10.65
N LEU A 54 -9.91 1.33 9.40
CA LEU A 54 -10.54 0.06 9.01
C LEU A 54 -9.56 -1.11 9.08
N LEU A 55 -8.32 -0.91 8.63
CA LEU A 55 -7.29 -1.95 8.63
C LEU A 55 -6.77 -2.23 10.04
N GLU A 56 -6.48 -1.19 10.82
CA GLU A 56 -6.05 -1.31 12.23
C GLU A 56 -7.10 -2.02 13.10
N GLY A 57 -8.40 -1.90 12.75
CA GLY A 57 -9.48 -2.64 13.40
C GLY A 57 -9.37 -4.18 13.30
N PHE A 58 -8.55 -4.71 12.40
CA PHE A 58 -8.23 -6.15 12.32
C PHE A 58 -7.03 -6.55 13.19
N GLY A 59 -6.57 -5.66 14.09
CA GLY A 59 -5.47 -5.95 15.01
C GLY A 59 -4.10 -5.94 14.34
N THR A 60 -3.89 -5.05 13.37
CA THR A 60 -2.64 -4.93 12.64
C THR A 60 -2.08 -3.51 12.68
N ASP A 61 -0.76 -3.40 12.76
CA ASP A 61 -0.06 -2.12 12.72
C ASP A 61 0.19 -1.69 11.27
N VAL A 62 -0.53 -0.65 10.87
CA VAL A 62 -0.32 0.02 9.59
C VAL A 62 0.75 1.10 9.78
N LEU A 63 1.81 1.04 8.99
CA LEU A 63 2.91 2.02 9.06
C LEU A 63 2.63 3.19 8.12
N ARG A 64 2.59 2.92 6.82
CA ARG A 64 2.47 3.93 5.76
C ARG A 64 1.27 3.63 4.87
N ILE A 65 0.58 4.69 4.44
CA ILE A 65 -0.53 4.61 3.47
C ILE A 65 -0.34 5.69 2.42
N TYR A 66 -0.49 5.31 1.17
CA TYR A 66 -0.46 6.21 0.04
C TYR A 66 -1.64 5.85 -0.85
N CYS A 67 -2.46 6.84 -1.20
CA CYS A 67 -3.53 6.66 -2.16
C CYS A 67 -3.25 7.59 -3.34
N ALA A 68 -3.09 7.01 -4.54
CA ALA A 68 -2.88 7.78 -5.76
C ALA A 68 -4.18 8.51 -6.11
N PRO A 69 -4.15 9.84 -6.27
CA PRO A 69 -5.33 10.59 -6.67
C PRO A 69 -5.78 10.15 -8.07
N GLU A 70 -7.09 10.20 -8.32
CA GLU A 70 -7.60 9.95 -9.66
C GLU A 70 -6.96 10.90 -10.69
N GLU A 71 -6.82 10.43 -11.92
CA GLU A 71 -6.26 11.24 -13.01
C GLU A 71 -7.10 12.51 -13.26
N LYS A 72 -6.43 13.64 -13.50
CA LYS A 72 -7.09 14.95 -13.69
C LYS A 72 -8.13 14.92 -14.82
N ALA A 73 -7.88 14.19 -15.91
CA ALA A 73 -8.81 14.06 -17.03
C ALA A 73 -10.10 13.32 -16.62
N LEU A 74 -9.96 12.20 -15.89
CA LEU A 74 -11.08 11.45 -15.33
C LEU A 74 -11.88 12.29 -14.34
N ARG A 75 -11.20 13.04 -13.48
CA ARG A 75 -11.82 14.01 -12.58
C ARG A 75 -12.63 15.05 -13.34
N ALA A 76 -12.04 15.69 -14.34
CA ALA A 76 -12.71 16.74 -15.12
C ALA A 76 -13.93 16.20 -15.86
N ARG A 77 -13.85 14.98 -16.43
CA ARG A 77 -14.99 14.30 -17.04
C ARG A 77 -16.11 14.05 -16.02
N ARG A 78 -15.76 13.55 -14.84
CA ARG A 78 -16.69 13.27 -13.74
C ARG A 78 -17.38 14.52 -13.22
N LEU A 79 -16.64 15.63 -13.07
CA LEU A 79 -17.19 16.92 -12.66
C LEU A 79 -18.15 17.51 -13.71
N ARG A 80 -17.80 17.41 -15.00
CA ARG A 80 -18.68 17.86 -16.10
C ARG A 80 -19.98 17.07 -16.17
N ALA A 81 -19.94 15.78 -15.85
CA ALA A 81 -21.12 14.92 -15.78
C ALA A 81 -21.98 15.13 -14.51
N GLY A 82 -21.69 16.15 -13.68
CA GLY A 82 -22.41 16.40 -12.43
C GLY A 82 -22.05 15.44 -11.29
N GLY A 83 -20.98 14.67 -11.42
CA GLY A 83 -20.50 13.75 -10.39
C GLY A 83 -19.94 14.46 -9.15
N ASN A 84 -19.61 13.66 -8.14
CA ASN A 84 -19.09 14.14 -6.85
C ASN A 84 -17.93 15.15 -7.00
N LYS A 85 -17.84 16.18 -6.16
CA LYS A 85 -16.73 17.17 -6.25
C LYS A 85 -15.48 16.78 -5.47
N LYS A 86 -15.59 15.79 -4.57
CA LYS A 86 -14.49 15.35 -3.71
C LYS A 86 -13.42 14.60 -4.52
N GLN A 87 -12.19 14.65 -4.00
CA GLN A 87 -11.08 13.88 -4.53
C GLN A 87 -11.35 12.39 -4.35
N MET A 88 -11.22 11.65 -5.43
CA MET A 88 -11.21 10.19 -5.43
C MET A 88 -9.77 9.73 -5.62
N PHE A 89 -9.53 8.48 -5.24
CA PHE A 89 -8.25 7.81 -5.42
C PHE A 89 -8.48 6.63 -6.36
N SER A 90 -7.58 6.44 -7.32
CA SER A 90 -7.64 5.29 -8.23
C SER A 90 -7.15 4.05 -7.50
N GLU A 91 -5.99 4.19 -6.84
CA GLU A 91 -5.23 3.09 -6.28
C GLU A 91 -4.68 3.46 -4.90
N GLY A 92 -4.26 2.45 -4.14
CA GLY A 92 -3.59 2.66 -2.87
C GLY A 92 -2.57 1.59 -2.52
N TRP A 93 -1.63 1.96 -1.66
CA TRP A 93 -0.61 1.09 -1.10
C TRP A 93 -0.61 1.25 0.41
N VAL A 94 -0.56 0.12 1.10
CA VAL A 94 -0.54 0.05 2.56
C VAL A 94 0.64 -0.78 2.99
N GLU A 95 1.55 -0.19 3.77
CA GLU A 95 2.63 -0.91 4.43
C GLU A 95 2.20 -1.34 5.83
N PHE A 96 2.34 -2.63 6.09
CA PHE A 96 2.15 -3.25 7.40
C PHE A 96 3.50 -3.55 8.04
N ALA A 97 3.54 -3.50 9.37
CA ALA A 97 4.71 -3.86 10.15
C ALA A 97 5.17 -5.32 9.90
N GLU A 98 4.20 -6.21 9.60
CA GLU A 98 4.46 -7.64 9.39
C GLU A 98 3.87 -8.17 8.08
N LYS A 99 4.72 -8.76 7.24
CA LYS A 99 4.33 -9.37 5.96
C LYS A 99 3.42 -10.58 6.09
N ARG A 100 3.49 -11.30 7.23
CA ARG A 100 2.59 -12.44 7.51
C ARG A 100 1.15 -11.94 7.64
N VAL A 101 0.97 -10.88 8.43
CA VAL A 101 -0.34 -10.23 8.59
C VAL A 101 -0.80 -9.61 7.28
N ALA A 102 0.08 -8.93 6.54
CA ALA A 102 -0.26 -8.38 5.22
C ALA A 102 -0.80 -9.44 4.25
N LYS A 103 -0.17 -10.63 4.19
CA LYS A 103 -0.64 -11.77 3.39
C LYS A 103 -2.01 -12.28 3.85
N GLN A 104 -2.19 -12.44 5.16
CA GLN A 104 -3.45 -12.91 5.74
C GLN A 104 -4.58 -11.92 5.46
N ILE A 105 -4.37 -10.63 5.73
CA ILE A 105 -5.30 -9.54 5.42
C ILE A 105 -5.67 -9.57 3.93
N ALA A 106 -4.68 -9.63 3.04
CA ALA A 106 -4.96 -9.68 1.61
C ALA A 106 -5.79 -10.91 1.22
N SER A 107 -5.47 -12.08 1.75
CA SER A 107 -6.20 -13.32 1.45
C SER A 107 -7.61 -13.34 2.04
N SER A 108 -7.80 -12.80 3.24
CA SER A 108 -9.07 -12.84 3.96
C SER A 108 -10.02 -11.73 3.54
N LEU A 109 -9.50 -10.53 3.26
CA LEU A 109 -10.34 -9.39 2.91
C LEU A 109 -10.64 -9.30 1.42
N ASN A 110 -9.77 -9.80 0.53
CA ASN A 110 -10.02 -9.65 -0.89
C ASN A 110 -11.38 -10.24 -1.32
N ASN A 111 -12.15 -9.47 -2.08
CA ASN A 111 -13.52 -9.76 -2.51
C ASN A 111 -14.56 -9.87 -1.36
N THR A 112 -14.26 -9.37 -0.16
CA THR A 112 -15.24 -9.31 0.93
C THR A 112 -15.79 -7.89 1.09
N PRO A 113 -17.03 -7.71 1.63
CA PRO A 113 -17.60 -6.39 1.86
C PRO A 113 -16.78 -5.53 2.84
N ILE A 114 -16.60 -4.26 2.51
CA ILE A 114 -15.91 -3.29 3.37
C ILE A 114 -16.82 -2.90 4.54
N GLY A 115 -18.10 -2.70 4.27
CA GLY A 115 -19.10 -2.43 5.29
C GLY A 115 -19.57 -3.71 5.96
N GLY A 116 -19.23 -3.92 7.23
CA GLY A 116 -19.74 -5.05 8.01
C GLY A 116 -21.26 -5.00 8.29
N SER A 117 -21.85 -3.80 8.29
CA SER A 117 -23.30 -3.59 8.46
C SER A 117 -23.93 -3.05 7.19
N LYS A 118 -25.17 -3.46 6.88
CA LYS A 118 -25.96 -2.96 5.74
C LYS A 118 -26.21 -1.44 5.76
N ARG A 119 -26.08 -0.81 6.93
CA ARG A 119 -26.20 0.66 7.09
C ARG A 119 -24.86 1.39 6.94
N SER A 120 -23.76 0.66 6.76
CA SER A 120 -22.44 1.25 6.56
C SER A 120 -22.39 1.99 5.22
N PHE A 121 -21.67 3.11 5.20
CA PHE A 121 -21.44 3.90 4.01
C PHE A 121 -20.80 3.09 2.87
N TYR A 122 -20.03 2.05 3.21
CA TYR A 122 -19.33 1.17 2.26
C TYR A 122 -19.95 -0.24 2.19
N ALA A 123 -21.23 -0.40 2.55
CA ALA A 123 -21.90 -1.70 2.64
C ALA A 123 -21.86 -2.53 1.34
N HIS A 124 -21.86 -1.85 0.19
CA HIS A 124 -21.86 -2.48 -1.13
C HIS A 124 -20.47 -2.48 -1.80
N ASP A 125 -19.48 -1.84 -1.20
CA ASP A 125 -18.13 -1.86 -1.74
C ASP A 125 -17.38 -3.10 -1.25
N LEU A 126 -16.66 -3.74 -2.16
CA LEU A 126 -15.80 -4.88 -1.87
C LEU A 126 -14.36 -4.42 -1.71
N TRP A 127 -13.64 -5.04 -0.78
CA TRP A 127 -12.19 -4.94 -0.70
C TRP A 127 -11.58 -5.53 -1.97
N ASN A 128 -10.76 -4.73 -2.65
CA ASN A 128 -9.90 -5.19 -3.73
C ASN A 128 -8.45 -4.98 -3.30
N ILE A 129 -7.89 -5.99 -2.64
CA ILE A 129 -6.59 -5.91 -1.96
C ILE A 129 -5.71 -7.11 -2.34
N LYS A 130 -4.45 -6.84 -2.64
CA LYS A 130 -3.46 -7.84 -3.05
C LYS A 130 -2.15 -7.61 -2.32
N TYR A 131 -1.60 -8.67 -1.73
CA TYR A 131 -0.24 -8.64 -1.19
C TYR A 131 0.79 -8.60 -2.33
N LEU A 132 1.79 -7.73 -2.21
CA LEU A 132 2.87 -7.61 -3.17
C LEU A 132 4.11 -8.36 -2.68
N SER A 133 4.44 -9.48 -3.32
CA SER A 133 5.66 -10.24 -3.01
C SER A 133 6.90 -9.54 -3.54
N LYS A 134 8.00 -9.58 -2.76
CA LYS A 134 9.28 -8.97 -3.12
C LYS A 134 9.19 -7.47 -3.44
N PHE A 135 8.18 -6.81 -2.89
CA PHE A 135 7.95 -5.38 -3.03
C PHE A 135 8.04 -4.71 -1.66
N LYS A 136 8.72 -3.57 -1.60
CA LYS A 136 8.86 -2.72 -0.41
C LYS A 136 8.34 -1.33 -0.71
N TRP A 137 8.07 -0.59 0.35
CA TRP A 137 7.58 0.78 0.20
C TRP A 137 8.59 1.68 -0.51
N ASP A 138 9.88 1.42 -0.35
CA ASP A 138 10.92 2.25 -0.93
C ASP A 138 10.88 2.15 -2.48
N ASP A 139 10.57 0.95 -3.02
CA ASP A 139 10.30 0.73 -4.45
C ASP A 139 9.09 1.54 -4.98
N LEU A 140 8.11 1.84 -4.12
CA LEU A 140 6.97 2.69 -4.47
C LEU A 140 7.41 4.15 -4.56
N THR A 141 8.17 4.63 -3.58
CA THR A 141 8.63 6.01 -3.55
C THR A 141 9.58 6.34 -4.68
N GLU A 142 10.44 5.40 -5.09
CA GLU A 142 11.33 5.56 -6.25
C GLU A 142 10.57 5.75 -7.57
N LYS A 143 9.35 5.22 -7.69
CA LYS A 143 8.53 5.33 -8.90
C LYS A 143 7.63 6.58 -8.93
N ILE A 144 7.38 7.16 -7.77
CA ILE A 144 6.49 8.33 -7.62
C ILE A 144 7.31 9.63 -7.52
N ALA A 145 8.52 9.55 -6.95
CA ALA A 145 9.46 10.66 -6.89
C ALA A 145 10.10 10.94 -8.26
#